data_AF-A0A2E9CBC5-F1
#
_entry.id   AF-A0A2E9CBC5-F1
#
_cell.length_a   1.000
_cell.length_b   1.000
_cell.length_c   1.000
_cell.angle_alpha   90.00
_cell.angle_beta   90.00
_cell.angle_gamma   90.00
#
_symmetry.space_group_name_H-M   'P 1'
#
loop_
_entity.id
_entity.type
_entity.pdbx_description
1 polymer ?
#
loop_
_entity_poly.entity_id
_entity_poly.type
_entity_poly.pdbx_seq_one_letter_code
_entity_poly.pdbx_strand_id
1 'polypeptide(L)'
;MPADSVWDGDISSLDESQRDLLTGGGLSKRFSNLPLWLSHPSNIGAFYGFLVSSALILPYAMTEEFWFPLWLLHASLLIFATAFLGIFSRIVNAFTKRMPIAVNRKALYPMPFIGFALFTLIHTDLLVNNTYSQYLSWGLLMIPGPLYIHLSWAPRWRLLCMIEDGITPFAEMPAKQYLQEQESDSIESDDTELMEVIEEFESEEE
;
A
#
# COMPACT_ATOMS: atom_id res chain seq x y z
N MET A 1 33.18 1.75 6.99
CA MET A 1 32.43 0.71 7.72
C MET A 1 31.03 0.72 7.15
N PRO A 2 30.62 -0.29 6.38
CA PRO A 2 29.27 -0.31 5.84
C PRO A 2 28.30 -0.65 6.97
N ALA A 3 27.17 0.05 7.00
CA ALA A 3 26.12 -0.18 7.96
C ALA A 3 25.46 -1.54 7.67
N ASP A 4 25.43 -2.41 8.68
CA ASP A 4 24.73 -3.68 8.63
C ASP A 4 23.24 -3.45 8.29
N SER A 5 22.80 -3.94 7.13
CA SER A 5 21.37 -4.03 6.79
C SER A 5 20.75 -5.13 7.66
N VAL A 6 19.96 -4.73 8.67
CA VAL A 6 19.42 -5.55 9.78
C VAL A 6 18.29 -6.52 9.37
N TRP A 7 18.38 -7.17 8.21
CA TRP A 7 17.52 -8.29 7.87
C TRP A 7 18.27 -9.28 6.99
N ASP A 8 18.83 -10.31 7.63
CA ASP A 8 19.46 -11.48 7.03
C ASP A 8 18.52 -12.69 7.18
N GLY A 9 17.24 -12.49 6.86
CA GLY A 9 16.35 -13.63 6.64
C GLY A 9 16.89 -14.36 5.41
N ASP A 10 17.18 -15.65 5.52
CA ASP A 10 17.77 -16.49 4.46
C ASP A 10 16.80 -16.69 3.27
N ILE A 11 16.41 -15.58 2.62
CA ILE A 11 15.63 -15.53 1.38
C ILE A 11 16.46 -16.13 0.24
N SER A 12 17.79 -16.17 0.40
CA SER A 12 18.72 -16.87 -0.47
C SER A 12 18.42 -18.37 -0.62
N SER A 13 17.71 -18.97 0.34
CA SER A 13 17.27 -20.37 0.27
C SER A 13 15.99 -20.60 -0.55
N LEU A 14 15.25 -19.54 -0.90
CA LEU A 14 13.97 -19.63 -1.60
C LEU A 14 14.16 -19.64 -3.13
N ASP A 15 13.26 -20.32 -3.85
CA ASP A 15 13.23 -20.29 -5.31
C ASP A 15 12.93 -18.87 -5.83
N GLU A 16 13.38 -18.52 -7.03
CA GLU A 16 13.24 -17.17 -7.61
C GLU A 16 11.76 -16.72 -7.61
N SER A 17 10.85 -17.62 -8.01
CA SER A 17 9.40 -17.39 -7.97
C SER A 17 8.83 -17.11 -6.58
N GLN A 18 9.43 -17.67 -5.53
CA GLN A 18 9.03 -17.44 -4.14
C GLN A 18 9.53 -16.09 -3.64
N ARG A 19 10.73 -15.66 -4.08
CA ARG A 19 11.29 -14.35 -3.74
C ARG A 19 10.46 -13.24 -4.36
N ASP A 20 10.13 -13.35 -5.64
CA ASP A 20 9.34 -12.34 -6.35
C ASP A 20 7.95 -12.15 -5.75
N LEU A 21 7.33 -13.22 -5.25
CA LEU A 21 6.05 -13.14 -4.56
C LEU A 21 6.14 -12.41 -3.21
N LEU A 22 7.28 -12.55 -2.50
CA LEU A 22 7.56 -11.94 -1.20
C LEU A 22 8.00 -10.48 -1.31
N THR A 23 8.89 -10.17 -2.25
CA THR A 23 9.36 -8.81 -2.54
C THR A 23 8.25 -8.02 -3.22
N GLY A 24 7.56 -8.62 -4.20
CA GLY A 24 6.63 -7.95 -5.09
C GLY A 24 7.29 -6.81 -5.88
N GLY A 25 6.50 -6.08 -6.68
CA GLY A 25 7.04 -4.93 -7.43
C GLY A 25 7.45 -3.74 -6.57
N GLY A 26 7.90 -2.65 -7.21
CA GLY A 26 8.71 -1.57 -6.62
C GLY A 26 8.32 -1.09 -5.22
N LEU A 27 7.03 -0.77 -4.98
CA LEU A 27 6.59 -0.28 -3.66
C LEU A 27 6.73 -1.34 -2.55
N SER A 28 6.44 -2.61 -2.87
CA SER A 28 6.54 -3.71 -1.92
C SER A 28 8.01 -4.08 -1.66
N LYS A 29 8.87 -4.02 -2.69
CA LYS A 29 10.33 -4.20 -2.61
C LYS A 29 10.97 -3.20 -1.64
N ARG A 30 10.50 -1.94 -1.65
CA ARG A 30 10.96 -0.92 -0.70
C ARG A 30 10.55 -1.23 0.74
N PHE A 31 9.35 -1.75 0.96
CA PHE A 31 8.89 -2.10 2.31
C PHE A 31 9.49 -3.42 2.83
N SER A 32 9.80 -4.38 1.97
CA SER A 32 10.48 -5.62 2.37
C SER A 32 11.91 -5.38 2.85
N ASN A 33 12.56 -4.32 2.36
CA ASN A 33 13.90 -3.92 2.81
C ASN A 33 13.91 -3.16 4.15
N LEU A 34 12.73 -2.82 4.69
CA LEU A 34 12.62 -2.18 6.00
C LEU A 34 12.49 -3.23 7.11
N PRO A 35 12.96 -2.93 8.33
CA PRO A 35 12.72 -3.78 9.49
C PRO A 35 11.24 -4.12 9.65
N LEU A 36 10.91 -5.36 10.02
CA LEU A 36 9.53 -5.87 10.05
C LEU A 36 8.60 -5.09 11.00
N TRP A 37 9.16 -4.50 12.05
CA TRP A 37 8.40 -3.61 12.95
C TRP A 37 7.97 -2.32 12.25
N LEU A 38 8.80 -1.78 11.36
CA LEU A 38 8.53 -0.53 10.65
C LEU A 38 7.60 -0.77 9.45
N SER A 39 7.79 -1.89 8.75
CA SER A 39 6.94 -2.32 7.63
C SER A 39 5.61 -2.96 8.08
N HIS A 40 5.26 -2.85 9.36
CA HIS A 40 3.97 -3.32 9.87
C HIS A 40 2.79 -2.72 9.09
N PRO A 41 1.74 -3.48 8.72
CA PRO A 41 0.61 -3.00 7.91
C PRO A 41 -0.06 -1.74 8.45
N SER A 42 -0.10 -1.57 9.78
CA SER A 42 -0.62 -0.36 10.42
C SER A 42 0.25 0.87 10.16
N ASN A 43 1.58 0.74 10.19
CA ASN A 43 2.50 1.85 10.00
C ASN A 43 2.48 2.36 8.57
N ILE A 44 2.40 1.45 7.59
CA ILE A 44 2.24 1.81 6.18
C ILE A 44 0.89 2.49 5.95
N GLY A 45 -0.18 2.02 6.62
CA GLY A 45 -1.47 2.70 6.65
C GLY A 45 -1.37 4.12 7.21
N ALA A 46 -0.73 4.28 8.36
CA ALA A 46 -0.50 5.58 9.00
C ALA A 46 0.28 6.53 8.09
N PHE A 47 1.35 6.03 7.45
CA PHE A 47 2.17 6.79 6.51
C PHE A 47 1.36 7.25 5.29
N TYR A 48 0.51 6.38 4.74
CA TYR A 48 -0.41 6.76 3.67
C TYR A 48 -1.36 7.89 4.10
N GLY A 49 -1.99 7.76 5.27
CA GLY A 49 -2.87 8.78 5.83
C GLY A 49 -2.15 10.13 6.03
N PHE A 50 -0.87 10.07 6.43
CA PHE A 50 -0.01 11.24 6.56
C PHE A 50 0.25 11.91 5.20
N LEU A 51 0.57 11.15 4.15
CA LEU A 51 0.78 11.68 2.79
C LEU A 51 -0.48 12.37 2.26
N VAL A 52 -1.64 11.71 2.41
CA VAL A 52 -2.94 12.30 2.03
C VAL A 52 -3.18 13.59 2.80
N SER A 53 -2.98 13.59 4.12
CA SER A 53 -3.19 14.78 4.94
C SER A 53 -2.26 15.93 4.56
N SER A 54 -1.02 15.64 4.16
CA SER A 54 -0.05 16.66 3.74
C SER A 54 -0.49 17.35 2.45
N ALA A 55 -1.05 16.60 1.50
CA ALA A 55 -1.62 17.17 0.28
C ALA A 55 -2.79 18.14 0.58
N LEU A 56 -3.58 17.86 1.62
CA LEU A 56 -4.73 18.67 2.00
C LEU A 56 -4.37 20.01 2.66
N ILE A 57 -3.11 20.25 3.04
CA ILE A 57 -2.71 21.54 3.67
C ILE A 57 -3.13 22.73 2.82
N LEU A 58 -2.91 22.67 1.50
CA LEU A 58 -3.19 23.79 0.60
C LEU A 58 -4.69 24.11 0.49
N PRO A 59 -5.60 23.14 0.21
CA PRO A 59 -7.04 23.38 0.27
C PRO A 59 -7.49 24.01 1.58
N TYR A 60 -7.12 23.43 2.72
CA TYR A 60 -7.52 23.94 4.03
C TYR A 60 -7.02 25.38 4.25
N ALA A 61 -5.75 25.66 3.93
CA ALA A 61 -5.16 26.99 4.10
C ALA A 61 -5.84 28.07 3.25
N MET A 62 -6.47 27.70 2.13
CA MET A 62 -7.12 28.64 1.22
C MET A 62 -8.62 28.83 1.51
N THR A 63 -9.28 27.83 2.08
CA THR A 63 -10.75 27.83 2.21
C THR A 63 -11.24 28.05 3.63
N GLU A 64 -10.41 27.81 4.65
CA GLU A 64 -10.82 27.83 6.06
C GLU A 64 -10.10 28.93 6.86
N GLU A 65 -10.83 29.69 7.67
CA GLU A 65 -10.23 30.71 8.54
C GLU A 65 -9.34 30.09 9.64
N PHE A 66 -9.79 28.99 10.25
CA PHE A 66 -9.07 28.24 11.27
C PHE A 66 -8.46 26.95 10.70
N TRP A 67 -7.74 27.08 9.58
CA TRP A 67 -7.24 25.96 8.80
C TRP A 67 -6.31 25.02 9.58
N PHE A 68 -5.40 25.53 10.41
CA PHE A 68 -4.36 24.69 11.03
C PHE A 68 -4.91 23.72 12.09
N PRO A 69 -5.71 24.15 13.09
CA PRO A 69 -6.32 23.22 14.04
C PRO A 69 -7.28 22.24 13.36
N LEU A 70 -8.02 22.70 12.35
CA LEU A 70 -8.97 21.85 11.62
C LEU A 70 -8.23 20.80 10.78
N TRP A 71 -7.18 21.19 10.07
CA TRP A 71 -6.30 20.30 9.34
C TRP A 71 -5.65 19.29 10.29
N LEU A 72 -5.14 19.73 11.44
CA LEU A 72 -4.50 18.84 12.42
C LEU A 72 -5.47 17.76 12.92
N LEU A 73 -6.73 18.14 13.19
CA LEU A 73 -7.77 17.18 13.56
C LEU A 73 -8.02 16.18 12.44
N HIS A 74 -8.25 16.64 11.21
CA HIS A 74 -8.49 15.75 10.06
C HIS A 74 -7.29 14.86 9.74
N ALA A 75 -6.07 15.40 9.81
CA ALA A 75 -4.83 14.66 9.63
C ALA A 75 -4.70 13.54 10.67
N SER A 76 -4.97 13.83 11.94
CA SER A 76 -4.93 12.82 13.00
C SER A 76 -5.98 11.73 12.81
N LEU A 77 -7.20 12.10 12.39
CA LEU A 77 -8.27 11.15 12.07
C LEU A 77 -7.92 10.27 10.87
N LEU A 78 -7.35 10.85 9.81
CA LEU A 78 -6.93 10.11 8.61
C LEU A 78 -5.84 9.09 8.96
N ILE A 79 -4.77 9.55 9.62
CA ILE A 79 -3.66 8.70 10.05
C ILE A 79 -4.18 7.57 10.93
N PHE A 80 -5.04 7.89 11.91
CA PHE A 80 -5.62 6.89 12.80
C PHE A 80 -6.51 5.90 12.06
N ALA A 81 -7.39 6.36 11.16
CA ALA A 81 -8.30 5.52 10.41
C ALA A 81 -7.54 4.56 9.48
N THR A 82 -6.56 5.05 8.73
CA THR A 82 -5.77 4.21 7.82
C THR A 82 -4.84 3.26 8.56
N ALA A 83 -4.29 3.68 9.71
CA ALA A 83 -3.53 2.80 10.60
C ALA A 83 -4.41 1.67 11.16
N PHE A 84 -5.62 2.00 11.60
CA PHE A 84 -6.60 1.04 12.11
C PHE A 84 -7.03 0.04 11.02
N LEU A 85 -7.30 0.51 9.80
CA LEU A 85 -7.60 -0.37 8.66
C LEU A 85 -6.43 -1.29 8.32
N GLY A 86 -5.19 -0.84 8.50
CA GLY A 86 -3.99 -1.67 8.37
C GLY A 86 -3.95 -2.81 9.40
N ILE A 87 -4.28 -2.54 10.67
CA ILE A 87 -4.40 -3.57 11.72
C ILE A 87 -5.52 -4.54 11.37
N PHE A 88 -6.70 -4.02 11.00
CA PHE A 88 -7.84 -4.84 10.64
C PHE A 88 -7.51 -5.77 9.47
N SER A 89 -6.80 -5.27 8.47
CA SER A 89 -6.34 -6.06 7.32
C SER A 89 -5.40 -7.20 7.72
N ARG A 90 -4.50 -6.95 8.69
CA ARG A 90 -3.66 -8.01 9.26
C ARG A 90 -4.51 -9.08 9.95
N ILE A 91 -5.47 -8.68 10.79
CA ILE A 91 -6.33 -9.61 11.52
C ILE A 91 -7.10 -10.50 10.54
N VAL A 92 -7.75 -9.91 9.54
CA VAL A 92 -8.47 -10.66 8.50
C VAL A 92 -7.54 -11.61 7.76
N ASN A 93 -6.33 -11.16 7.41
CA ASN A 93 -5.34 -12.00 6.75
C ASN A 93 -4.83 -13.15 7.63
N ALA A 94 -4.72 -12.95 8.94
CA ALA A 94 -4.32 -14.01 9.87
C ALA A 94 -5.35 -15.16 9.91
N PHE A 95 -6.65 -14.83 9.78
CA PHE A 95 -7.72 -15.83 9.69
C PHE A 95 -7.85 -16.47 8.30
N THR A 96 -7.78 -15.66 7.24
CA THR A 96 -7.96 -16.15 5.86
C THR A 96 -6.73 -16.86 5.29
N LYS A 97 -5.52 -16.55 5.82
CA LYS A 97 -4.23 -17.06 5.34
C LYS A 97 -4.02 -16.87 3.84
N ARG A 98 -4.66 -15.88 3.22
CA ARG A 98 -4.56 -15.64 1.78
C ARG A 98 -3.13 -15.34 1.35
N MET A 99 -2.86 -15.59 0.08
CA MET A 99 -1.62 -15.19 -0.59
C MET A 99 -1.72 -13.74 -1.08
N PRO A 100 -0.58 -13.05 -1.30
CA PRO A 100 -0.55 -11.69 -1.82
C PRO A 100 -1.25 -11.59 -3.18
N ILE A 101 -2.15 -10.62 -3.31
CA ILE A 101 -2.83 -10.33 -4.57
C ILE A 101 -2.23 -9.05 -5.20
N ALA A 102 -1.87 -9.13 -6.49
CA ALA A 102 -1.46 -7.97 -7.25
C ALA A 102 -2.66 -7.02 -7.43
N VAL A 103 -2.47 -5.75 -7.10
CA VAL A 103 -3.54 -4.75 -7.22
C VAL A 103 -3.40 -4.05 -8.58
N ASN A 104 -4.52 -3.75 -9.23
CA ASN A 104 -4.51 -2.99 -10.48
C ASN A 104 -4.02 -1.55 -10.24
N ARG A 105 -2.72 -1.33 -10.45
CA ARG A 105 -2.04 -0.04 -10.21
C ARG A 105 -2.59 1.08 -11.09
N LYS A 106 -2.93 0.77 -12.36
CA LYS A 106 -3.50 1.72 -13.34
C LYS A 106 -4.79 2.35 -12.82
N ALA A 107 -5.61 1.58 -12.10
CA ALA A 107 -6.84 2.09 -11.47
C ALA A 107 -6.59 2.72 -10.09
N LEU A 108 -5.71 2.12 -9.28
CA LEU A 108 -5.54 2.50 -7.87
C LEU A 108 -4.75 3.80 -7.68
N TYR A 109 -3.67 4.01 -8.44
CA TYR A 109 -2.76 5.14 -8.28
C TYR A 109 -3.34 6.51 -8.66
N PRO A 110 -4.23 6.65 -9.67
CA PRO A 110 -4.86 7.95 -9.94
C PRO A 110 -5.93 8.35 -8.93
N MET A 111 -6.48 7.41 -8.13
CA MET A 111 -7.60 7.70 -7.22
C MET A 111 -7.33 8.84 -6.22
N PRO A 112 -6.19 8.90 -5.50
CA PRO A 112 -5.91 10.00 -4.58
C PRO A 112 -5.87 11.36 -5.29
N PHE A 113 -5.34 11.43 -6.51
CA PHE A 113 -5.27 12.67 -7.29
C PHE A 113 -6.65 13.14 -7.74
N ILE A 114 -7.50 12.21 -8.20
CA ILE A 114 -8.90 12.50 -8.55
C ILE A 114 -9.67 12.93 -7.30
N GLY A 115 -9.47 12.22 -6.18
CA GLY A 115 -10.07 12.54 -4.90
C GLY A 115 -9.68 13.94 -4.41
N PHE A 116 -8.40 14.31 -4.54
CA PHE A 116 -7.85 15.62 -4.21
C PHE A 116 -8.40 16.74 -5.11
N ALA A 117 -8.47 16.49 -6.41
CA ALA A 117 -9.06 17.45 -7.36
C ALA A 117 -10.52 17.71 -7.03
N LEU A 118 -11.31 16.66 -6.79
CA LEU A 118 -12.71 16.78 -6.35
C LEU A 118 -12.81 17.50 -5.01
N PHE A 119 -11.95 17.16 -4.05
CA PHE A 119 -11.92 17.79 -2.73
C PHE A 119 -11.77 19.31 -2.88
N THR A 120 -10.78 19.72 -3.68
CA THR A 120 -10.45 21.12 -3.92
C THR A 120 -11.58 21.84 -4.64
N LEU A 121 -12.18 21.25 -5.67
CA LEU A 121 -13.32 21.84 -6.40
C LEU A 121 -14.55 22.02 -5.51
N ILE A 122 -14.82 21.08 -4.60
CA ILE A 122 -15.92 21.19 -3.64
C ILE A 122 -15.68 22.32 -2.63
N HIS A 123 -14.46 22.44 -2.10
CA HIS A 123 -14.16 23.46 -1.07
C HIS A 123 -13.94 24.87 -1.64
N THR A 124 -13.72 24.97 -2.96
CA THR A 124 -13.63 26.27 -3.66
C THR A 124 -14.97 26.72 -4.26
N ASP A 125 -16.07 26.03 -3.91
CA ASP A 125 -17.42 26.27 -4.44
C ASP A 125 -17.53 26.18 -5.98
N LEU A 126 -16.54 25.57 -6.65
CA LEU A 126 -16.55 25.33 -8.10
C LEU A 126 -17.38 24.11 -8.50
N LEU A 127 -17.66 23.22 -7.55
CA LEU A 127 -18.49 22.02 -7.74
C LEU A 127 -19.58 21.97 -6.66
N VAL A 128 -20.76 21.44 -7.03
CA VAL A 128 -21.91 21.37 -6.12
C VAL A 128 -21.57 20.58 -4.87
N ASN A 129 -21.58 21.27 -3.74
CA ASN A 129 -21.29 20.69 -2.44
C ASN A 129 -22.49 19.88 -1.93
N ASN A 130 -22.56 18.61 -2.33
CA ASN A 130 -23.55 17.64 -1.86
C ASN A 130 -22.87 16.52 -1.05
N THR A 131 -23.61 15.91 -0.12
CA THR A 131 -23.12 14.79 0.71
C THR A 131 -22.46 13.67 -0.11
N TYR A 132 -23.04 13.32 -1.26
CA TYR A 132 -22.49 12.30 -2.15
C TYR A 132 -21.11 12.69 -2.72
N SER A 133 -20.94 13.95 -3.12
CA SER A 133 -19.68 14.45 -3.69
C SER A 133 -18.55 14.48 -2.65
N GLN A 134 -18.88 14.85 -1.41
CA GLN A 134 -17.94 14.84 -0.29
C GLN A 134 -17.48 13.40 0.02
N TYR A 135 -18.42 12.46 0.17
CA TYR A 135 -18.08 11.06 0.43
C TYR A 135 -17.30 10.42 -0.71
N LEU A 136 -17.59 10.77 -1.96
CA LEU A 136 -16.83 10.29 -3.12
C LEU A 136 -15.38 10.80 -3.08
N SER A 137 -15.19 12.09 -2.84
CA SER A 137 -13.85 12.69 -2.74
C SER A 137 -13.03 12.07 -1.61
N TRP A 138 -13.61 11.99 -0.40
CA TRP A 138 -12.97 11.34 0.75
C TRP A 138 -12.71 9.85 0.52
N GLY A 139 -13.65 9.15 -0.13
CA GLY A 139 -13.49 7.74 -0.49
C GLY A 139 -12.32 7.51 -1.45
N LEU A 140 -12.21 8.33 -2.49
CA LEU A 140 -11.09 8.28 -3.45
C LEU A 140 -9.74 8.61 -2.80
N LEU A 141 -9.72 9.51 -1.81
CA LEU A 141 -8.53 9.80 -1.02
C LEU A 141 -8.17 8.65 -0.06
N MET A 142 -9.15 8.00 0.54
CA MET A 142 -8.91 7.02 1.62
C MET A 142 -8.74 5.59 1.13
N ILE A 143 -9.56 5.09 0.21
CA ILE A 143 -9.61 3.69 -0.23
C ILE A 143 -8.26 3.13 -0.75
N PRO A 144 -7.44 3.88 -1.52
CA PRO A 144 -6.28 3.30 -2.21
C PRO A 144 -5.27 2.66 -1.27
N GLY A 145 -4.94 3.34 -0.16
CA GLY A 145 -3.97 2.88 0.81
C GLY A 145 -4.39 1.58 1.51
N PRO A 146 -5.52 1.57 2.25
CA PRO A 146 -6.05 0.36 2.87
C PRO A 146 -6.30 -0.78 1.90
N LEU A 147 -6.75 -0.51 0.67
CA LEU A 147 -6.98 -1.56 -0.33
C LEU A 147 -5.66 -2.22 -0.75
N TYR A 148 -4.62 -1.42 -1.01
CA TYR A 148 -3.26 -1.93 -1.26
C TYR A 148 -2.75 -2.75 -0.08
N ILE A 149 -2.88 -2.23 1.14
CA ILE A 149 -2.42 -2.91 2.35
C ILE A 149 -3.16 -4.22 2.55
N HIS A 150 -4.48 -4.22 2.34
CA HIS A 150 -5.30 -5.40 2.48
C HIS A 150 -4.87 -6.47 1.47
N LEU A 151 -4.97 -6.18 0.18
CA LEU A 151 -4.80 -7.18 -0.87
C LEU A 151 -3.35 -7.64 -1.04
N SER A 152 -2.40 -6.72 -0.95
CA SER A 152 -1.00 -6.98 -1.31
C SER A 152 -0.11 -7.11 -0.08
N TRP A 153 -0.08 -6.08 0.77
CA TRP A 153 0.97 -5.97 1.78
C TRP A 153 0.78 -6.85 3.02
N ALA A 154 -0.43 -6.88 3.61
CA ALA A 154 -0.69 -7.67 4.82
C ALA A 154 -0.44 -9.18 4.63
N PRO A 155 -0.77 -9.79 3.47
CA PRO A 155 -0.32 -11.14 3.11
C PRO A 155 1.20 -11.29 3.07
N ARG A 156 1.92 -10.39 2.39
CA ARG A 156 3.40 -10.44 2.30
C ARG A 156 4.05 -10.34 3.66
N TRP A 157 3.64 -9.34 4.45
CA TRP A 157 4.16 -9.12 5.79
C TRP A 157 3.98 -10.35 6.70
N ARG A 158 2.84 -11.06 6.60
CA ARG A 158 2.65 -12.35 7.29
C ARG A 158 3.68 -13.39 6.88
N LEU A 159 3.94 -13.54 5.58
CA LEU A 159 4.92 -14.51 5.07
C LEU A 159 6.33 -14.16 5.52
N LEU A 160 6.68 -12.87 5.53
CA LEU A 160 7.97 -12.39 6.04
C LEU A 160 8.13 -12.71 7.54
N CYS A 161 7.09 -12.54 8.36
CA CYS A 161 7.13 -12.97 9.76
C CYS A 161 7.30 -14.49 9.90
N MET A 162 6.66 -15.29 9.04
CA MET A 162 6.85 -16.76 9.08
C MET A 162 8.31 -17.14 8.80
N ILE A 163 8.97 -16.47 7.85
CA ILE A 163 10.39 -16.69 7.54
C ILE A 163 11.26 -16.29 8.73
N GLU A 164 10.97 -15.15 9.38
CA GLU A 164 11.66 -14.72 10.60
C GLU A 164 11.52 -15.74 11.74
N ASP A 165 10.33 -16.34 11.87
CA ASP A 165 10.04 -17.38 12.85
C ASP A 165 10.63 -18.77 12.48
N GLY A 166 11.31 -18.89 11.34
CA GLY A 166 11.88 -20.16 10.83
C GLY A 166 10.84 -21.15 10.30
N ILE A 167 9.60 -20.69 10.04
CA ILE A 167 8.50 -21.49 9.51
C ILE A 167 8.48 -21.37 7.99
N THR A 168 8.44 -22.49 7.27
CA THR A 168 8.38 -22.49 5.80
C THR A 168 7.00 -22.02 5.29
N PRO A 169 6.90 -20.84 4.64
CA PRO A 169 5.62 -20.26 4.24
C PRO A 169 4.86 -21.02 3.15
N PHE A 170 5.55 -21.86 2.38
CA PHE A 170 5.04 -22.55 1.19
C PHE A 170 4.92 -24.08 1.35
N ALA A 171 4.85 -24.59 2.59
CA ALA A 171 4.86 -26.03 2.85
C ALA A 171 3.65 -26.79 2.25
N GLU A 172 2.50 -26.13 2.10
CA GLU A 172 1.26 -26.75 1.59
C GLU A 172 1.09 -26.63 0.08
N MET A 173 1.64 -25.58 -0.55
CA MET A 173 1.55 -25.36 -2.00
C MET A 173 2.74 -24.49 -2.48
N PRO A 174 3.47 -24.90 -3.53
CA PRO A 174 4.60 -24.14 -4.07
C PRO A 174 4.14 -22.83 -4.73
N ALA A 175 4.90 -21.74 -4.54
CA ALA A 175 4.58 -20.40 -5.08
C ALA A 175 4.27 -20.38 -6.58
N LYS A 176 4.94 -21.25 -7.35
CA LYS A 176 4.72 -21.40 -8.79
C LYS A 176 3.28 -21.74 -9.17
N GLN A 177 2.57 -22.52 -8.35
CA GLN A 177 1.15 -22.82 -8.61
C GLN A 177 0.26 -21.61 -8.32
N TYR A 178 0.56 -20.81 -7.29
CA TYR A 178 -0.17 -19.58 -7.00
C TYR A 178 0.01 -18.51 -8.08
N LEU A 179 1.23 -18.34 -8.59
CA LEU A 179 1.51 -17.40 -9.68
C LEU A 179 0.76 -17.78 -10.95
N GLN A 180 0.74 -19.07 -11.29
CA GLN A 180 0.04 -19.58 -12.46
C GLN A 180 -1.49 -19.44 -12.37
N GLU A 181 -2.08 -19.61 -11.18
CA GLU A 181 -3.50 -19.32 -10.94
C GLU A 181 -3.79 -17.83 -11.12
N GLN A 182 -2.92 -16.97 -10.59
CA GLN A 182 -3.07 -15.52 -10.69
C GLN A 182 -2.99 -15.01 -12.13
N GLU A 183 -2.04 -15.54 -12.90
CA GLU A 183 -1.81 -15.21 -14.30
C GLU A 183 -2.97 -15.68 -15.19
N SER A 184 -3.58 -16.83 -14.85
CA SER A 184 -4.75 -17.35 -15.56
C SER A 184 -6.04 -16.56 -15.32
N ASP A 185 -6.16 -15.89 -14.16
CA ASP A 185 -7.27 -14.99 -13.83
C ASP A 185 -7.02 -13.54 -14.34
N SER A 186 -5.77 -13.16 -14.58
CA SER A 186 -5.38 -11.85 -15.12
C SER A 186 -5.27 -11.87 -16.65
N ILE A 187 -6.41 -11.97 -17.35
CA ILE A 187 -6.48 -11.68 -18.79
C ILE A 187 -6.19 -10.17 -18.97
N GLU A 188 -4.98 -9.82 -19.44
CA GLU A 188 -4.35 -8.48 -19.63
C GLU A 188 -3.31 -8.09 -18.56
N SER A 189 -2.07 -8.58 -18.70
CA SER A 189 -0.91 -8.12 -17.90
C SER A 189 0.39 -7.96 -18.72
N ASP A 190 0.31 -7.61 -20.00
CA ASP A 190 1.52 -7.43 -20.84
C ASP A 190 2.31 -6.13 -20.48
N ASP A 191 1.61 -5.06 -20.07
CA ASP A 191 2.24 -3.77 -19.74
C ASP A 191 2.81 -3.69 -18.31
N THR A 192 2.36 -4.56 -17.39
CA THR A 192 2.73 -4.45 -15.97
C THR A 192 4.15 -4.95 -15.73
N GLU A 193 4.53 -6.02 -16.41
CA GLU A 193 5.88 -6.60 -16.39
C GLU A 193 6.91 -5.60 -16.95
N LEU A 194 6.57 -4.91 -18.04
CA LEU A 194 7.42 -3.88 -18.63
C LEU A 194 7.66 -2.70 -17.68
N MET A 195 6.64 -2.28 -16.91
CA MET A 195 6.81 -1.22 -15.90
C MET A 195 7.65 -1.66 -14.70
N GLU A 196 7.58 -2.93 -14.31
CA GLU A 196 8.40 -3.47 -13.22
C GLU A 196 9.89 -3.50 -13.60
N VAL A 197 10.20 -3.87 -14.85
CA VAL A 197 11.55 -3.80 -15.42
C VAL A 197 12.09 -2.35 -15.44
N ILE A 198 11.24 -1.37 -15.79
CA ILE A 198 11.64 0.05 -15.77
C ILE A 198 11.92 0.52 -14.33
N GLU A 199 11.06 0.16 -13.37
CA GLU A 199 11.25 0.48 -11.94
C GLU A 199 12.55 -0.16 -11.38
N GLU A 200 12.92 -1.35 -11.86
CA GLU A 200 14.16 -2.02 -11.47
C GLU A 200 15.39 -1.29 -12.02
N PHE A 201 15.40 -0.92 -13.31
CA PHE A 201 16.50 -0.16 -13.91
C PHE A 201 16.68 1.22 -13.27
N GLU A 202 15.59 1.93 -12.92
CA GLU A 202 15.70 3.21 -12.19
C GLU A 202 16.30 3.04 -10.79
N SER A 203 16.16 1.86 -10.16
CA SER A 203 16.71 1.59 -8.82
C SER A 203 18.18 1.14 -8.82
N GLU A 204 18.71 0.67 -9.95
CA GLU A 204 20.12 0.28 -10.09
C GLU A 204 21.04 1.45 -10.51
N GLU A 205 20.48 2.56 -10.98
CA GLU A 205 21.22 3.77 -11.39
C GLU A 205 21.44 4.81 -10.27
N GLU A 206 20.92 4.59 -9.05
CA GLU A 206 21.23 5.36 -7.82
C GLU A 206 22.23 4.66 -6.89
#